data_AF-A0A2R6B5V4-F1
#
_entry.id   AF-A0A2R6B5V4-F1
#
_cell.length_a   1.000
_cell.length_b   1.000
_cell.length_c   1.000
_cell.angle_alpha   90.00
_cell.angle_beta   90.00
_cell.angle_gamma   90.00
#
_symmetry.space_group_name_H-M   'P 1'
#
loop_
_entity.id
_entity.type
_entity.pdbx_description
1 polymer ?
#
loop_
_entity_poly.entity_id
_entity_poly.type
_entity_poly.pdbx_seq_one_letter_code
_entity_poly.pdbx_strand_id
1 'polypeptide(L)' 'GALLPFYSQLSRRGINIDNTVSCYTDTVIVVKMQDAGRAFEALNELITHEKSKLEENLD' A
#
# COMPACT_ATOMS: atom_id res chain seq x y z
N GLY A 1 -11.40 -6.13 -4.58
CA GLY A 1 -10.00 -6.61 -4.59
C GLY A 1 -9.15 -5.65 -3.80
N ALA A 2 -8.31 -6.15 -2.90
CA ALA A 2 -7.59 -5.33 -1.91
C ALA A 2 -6.43 -4.48 -2.48
N LEU A 3 -6.13 -4.59 -3.78
CA LEU A 3 -4.97 -3.92 -4.40
C LEU A 3 -5.21 -2.47 -4.82
N LEU A 4 -6.47 -2.10 -5.11
CA LEU A 4 -6.79 -0.75 -5.57
C LEU A 4 -6.36 0.36 -4.57
N PRO A 5 -6.60 0.20 -3.25
CA PRO A 5 -6.08 1.16 -2.26
C PRO A 5 -4.55 1.26 -2.26
N PHE A 6 -3.83 0.15 -2.42
CA PHE A 6 -2.37 0.13 -2.47
C PHE A 6 -1.84 0.91 -3.68
N TYR A 7 -2.37 0.66 -4.87
CA TYR A 7 -1.97 1.38 -6.08
C TYR A 7 -2.26 2.87 -5.99
N SER A 8 -3.44 3.23 -5.47
CA SER A 8 -3.82 4.64 -5.26
C SER A 8 -2.85 5.34 -4.30
N GLN A 9 -2.48 4.70 -3.19
CA GLN A 9 -1.57 5.28 -2.20
C GLN A 9 -0.14 5.46 -2.72
N LEU A 10 0.35 4.51 -3.51
CA LEU A 10 1.67 4.62 -4.14
C LEU A 10 1.67 5.69 -5.24
N SER A 11 0.64 5.71 -6.09
CA SER A 11 0.51 6.67 -7.19
C SER A 11 0.42 8.11 -6.68
N ARG A 12 -0.32 8.38 -5.59
CA ARG A 12 -0.42 9.71 -4.97
C ARG A 12 0.91 10.26 -4.49
N ARG A 13 1.88 9.39 -4.17
CA ARG A 13 3.24 9.78 -3.78
C ARG A 13 4.23 9.76 -4.94
N GLY A 14 3.76 9.57 -6.18
CA GLY A 14 4.60 9.55 -7.38
C GLY A 14 5.53 8.34 -7.43
N ILE A 15 5.15 7.22 -6.82
CA ILE A 15 5.94 5.99 -6.81
C ILE A 15 5.52 5.14 -8.01
N ASN A 16 6.50 4.81 -8.86
CA ASN A 16 6.26 3.94 -10.00
C ASN A 16 6.19 2.48 -9.55
N ILE A 17 5.22 1.74 -10.06
CA ILE A 17 5.11 0.29 -9.89
C ILE A 17 5.66 -0.37 -11.16
N ASP A 18 6.73 -1.13 -11.02
CA ASP A 18 7.36 -1.83 -12.14
C ASP A 18 6.66 -3.16 -12.43
N ASN A 19 6.24 -3.87 -11.36
CA ASN A 19 5.49 -5.11 -11.48
C ASN A 19 4.64 -5.34 -10.22
N THR A 20 3.60 -6.17 -10.34
CA THR A 20 2.87 -6.69 -9.19
C THR A 20 2.61 -8.18 -9.37
N VAL A 21 3.04 -8.97 -8.39
CA VAL A 21 2.79 -10.41 -8.32
C VAL A 21 1.87 -10.65 -7.13
N SER A 22 0.71 -11.23 -7.38
CA SER A 22 -0.27 -11.53 -6.33
C SER A 22 -0.69 -13.00 -6.42
N CYS A 23 -0.66 -13.68 -5.29
CA CYS A 23 -1.27 -14.98 -5.08
C CYS A 23 -2.20 -14.87 -3.87
N TYR A 24 -3.21 -15.73 -3.78
CA TYR A 24 -4.32 -15.71 -2.80
C TYR A 24 -4.20 -14.75 -1.59
N THR A 25 -3.17 -14.91 -0.73
CA THR A 25 -2.90 -14.07 0.45
C THR A 25 -1.76 -13.07 0.31
N ASP A 26 -0.83 -13.29 -0.62
CA ASP A 26 0.42 -12.53 -0.68
C ASP A 26 0.47 -11.65 -1.93
N THR A 27 0.97 -10.44 -1.76
CA THR A 27 1.18 -9.52 -2.87
C THR A 27 2.56 -8.89 -2.76
N VAL A 28 3.34 -9.04 -3.82
CA VAL A 28 4.65 -8.40 -3.99
C VAL A 28 4.49 -7.28 -5.02
N ILE A 29 4.76 -6.05 -4.59
CA ILE A 29 4.79 -4.87 -5.46
C ILE A 29 6.27 -4.52 -5.69
N VAL A 30 6.70 -4.59 -6.95
CA VAL A 30 8.07 -4.28 -7.35
C VAL A 30 8.15 -2.80 -7.72
N VAL A 31 9.11 -2.10 -7.13
CA VAL A 31 9.38 -0.66 -7.36
C VAL A 31 10.88 -0.46 -7.53
N LYS A 32 11.28 0.73 -8.00
CA LYS A 32 12.71 1.10 -8.02
C LYS A 32 13.27 1.12 -6.60
N MET A 33 14.52 0.67 -6.44
CA MET A 33 15.17 0.61 -5.13
C MET A 33 15.19 1.96 -4.38
N GLN A 34 15.37 3.06 -5.11
CA GLN A 34 15.33 4.42 -4.57
C GLN A 34 13.96 4.81 -3.96
N ASP A 35 12.89 4.16 -4.40
CA ASP A 35 11.52 4.41 -3.95
C ASP A 35 11.04 3.39 -2.91
N ALA A 36 11.82 2.35 -2.63
CA ALA A 36 11.41 1.25 -1.74
C ALA A 36 11.04 1.74 -0.32
N GLY A 37 11.86 2.61 0.28
CA GLY A 37 11.58 3.18 1.60
C GLY A 37 10.30 4.04 1.61
N ARG A 38 10.12 4.87 0.59
CA ARG A 38 8.93 5.72 0.44
C ARG A 38 7.67 4.89 0.18
N ALA A 39 7.79 3.78 -0.55
CA ALA A 39 6.70 2.85 -0.82
C ALA A 39 6.27 2.12 0.45
N PHE A 40 7.23 1.72 1.28
CA PHE A 40 6.96 1.12 2.58
C PHE A 40 6.22 2.11 3.51
N GLU A 41 6.73 3.33 3.64
CA GLU A 41 6.10 4.38 4.45
C GLU A 41 4.66 4.67 3.97
N ALA A 42 4.48 4.77 2.66
CA ALA A 42 3.19 5.01 2.03
C ALA A 42 2.11 3.98 2.38
N LEU A 43 2.50 2.71 2.34
CA LEU A 43 1.62 1.59 2.64
C LEU A 43 1.41 1.45 4.14
N ASN A 44 2.44 1.70 4.96
CA ASN A 44 2.32 1.69 6.41
C ASN A 44 1.31 2.73 6.88
N GLU A 45 1.37 3.97 6.37
CA GLU A 45 0.40 5.02 6.67
C GLU A 45 -1.03 4.63 6.30
N LEU A 46 -1.23 3.99 5.14
CA LEU A 46 -2.55 3.49 4.73
C LEU A 46 -3.07 2.44 5.73
N ILE A 47 -2.24 1.46 6.09
CA ILE A 47 -2.62 0.40 7.02
C ILE A 47 -2.98 0.99 8.38
N THR A 48 -2.17 1.93 8.89
CA THR A 48 -2.46 2.63 10.15
C THR A 48 -3.79 3.39 10.07
N HIS A 49 -4.04 4.13 8.99
CA HIS A 49 -5.29 4.88 8.81
C HIS A 49 -6.53 3.97 8.79
N GLU A 50 -6.47 2.87 8.02
CA GLU A 50 -7.59 1.93 7.95
C GLU A 50 -7.81 1.21 9.29
N LYS A 51 -6.74 0.92 10.03
CA LYS A 51 -6.84 0.34 11.38
C LYS A 51 -7.55 1.30 12.34
N SER A 52 -7.15 2.57 12.39
CA SER A 52 -7.78 3.58 13.25
C SER A 52 -9.26 3.76 12.94
N LYS A 53 -9.63 3.77 11.65
CA LYS A 53 -11.04 3.81 11.24
C LYS A 53 -11.85 2.63 11.72
N LEU A 54 -11.27 1.42 11.71
CA LEU A 54 -11.97 0.24 12.19
C LEU A 54 -12.23 0.32 13.69
N GLU A 55 -11.27 0.87 14.45
CA GLU A 55 -11.40 1.10 15.90
C GLU A 55 -12.50 2.15 16.20
N GLU A 56 -12.57 3.26 15.45
CA GLU A 56 -13.61 4.30 15.61
C GLU A 56 -15.04 3.83 15.29
N ASN A 57 -15.21 2.81 14.43
CA ASN A 57 -16.53 2.28 14.06
C ASN A 57 -17.06 1.22 15.04
N LEU A 58 -16.27 0.87 16.05
CA LEU A 58 -16.64 -0.08 17.12
C LEU A 58 -17.18 0.62 18.37
N ASP A 59 -17.05 1.95 18.45
CA ASP A 59 -17.59 2.83 19.48
C ASP A 59 -18.91 3.50 19.04
#